data_AF-A0A023DIG2-F1
#
_entry.id   AF-A0A023DIG2-F1
#
_cell.length_a   1.000
_cell.length_b   1.000
_cell.length_c   1.000
_cell.angle_alpha   90.00
_cell.angle_beta   90.00
_cell.angle_gamma   90.00
#
_symmetry.space_group_name_H-M   'P 1'
#
loop_
_entity.id
_entity.type
_entity.pdbx_description
1 polymer ?
#
loop_
_entity_poly.entity_id
_entity_poly.type
_entity_poly.pdbx_seq_one_letter_code
_entity_poly.pdbx_strand_id
1 'polypeptide(L)'
;MYLLIFGFLSIGIILTTVSVYKAIQEIKQEKSGFGKLQAFLIIIFDIFIENPLSGIAIGFLFGMVSLAAGLIFLLLVIFDIPV
;
A
#
# COMPACT_ATOMS: atom_id res chain seq x y z
N MET A 1 22.97 -4.79 3.80
CA MET A 1 22.07 -3.64 4.04
C MET A 1 21.38 -3.16 2.76
N TYR A 2 22.11 -2.73 1.73
CA TYR A 2 21.51 -2.21 0.49
C TYR A 2 20.57 -3.19 -0.25
N LEU A 3 20.90 -4.48 -0.29
CA LEU A 3 20.03 -5.50 -0.88
C LEU A 3 18.70 -5.65 -0.10
N LEU A 4 18.74 -5.56 1.24
CA LEU A 4 17.55 -5.60 2.09
C LEU A 4 16.68 -4.36 1.85
N ILE A 5 17.27 -3.17 1.82
CA ILE A 5 16.57 -1.92 1.49
C ILE A 5 15.89 -2.04 0.13
N PHE A 6 16.62 -2.48 -0.88
CA PHE A 6 16.08 -2.67 -2.22
C PHE A 6 14.93 -3.69 -2.23
N GLY A 7 15.07 -4.81 -1.51
CA GLY A 7 14.02 -5.82 -1.39
C GLY A 7 12.74 -5.26 -0.75
N PHE A 8 12.85 -4.63 0.42
CA PHE A 8 11.70 -4.06 1.13
C PHE A 8 11.01 -2.95 0.35
N LEU A 9 11.78 -2.04 -0.26
CA LEU A 9 11.21 -0.98 -1.10
C LEU A 9 10.54 -1.56 -2.35
N SER A 10 11.16 -2.51 -3.04
CA SER A 10 10.58 -3.11 -4.26
C SER A 10 9.28 -3.87 -3.96
N ILE A 11 9.30 -4.73 -2.94
CA ILE A 11 8.11 -5.48 -2.50
C ILE A 11 7.01 -4.50 -2.06
N GLY A 12 7.38 -3.47 -1.31
CA GLY A 12 6.47 -2.43 -0.84
C GLY A 12 5.79 -1.70 -2.00
N ILE A 13 6.57 -1.21 -2.97
CA ILE A 13 6.06 -0.53 -4.16
C ILE A 13 5.12 -1.45 -4.94
N ILE A 14 5.52 -2.71 -5.19
CA ILE A 14 4.71 -3.65 -5.98
C ILE A 14 3.37 -3.90 -5.31
N LEU A 15 3.35 -4.25 -4.03
CA LEU A 15 2.12 -4.57 -3.31
C LEU A 15 1.19 -3.37 -3.21
N THR A 16 1.71 -2.19 -2.85
CA THR A 16 0.93 -0.95 -2.79
C THR A 16 0.38 -0.57 -4.16
N THR A 17 1.19 -0.67 -5.23
CA THR A 17 0.76 -0.32 -6.60
C THR A 17 -0.34 -1.25 -7.09
N VAL A 18 -0.20 -2.57 -6.88
CA VAL A 18 -1.21 -3.55 -7.29
C VAL A 18 -2.52 -3.32 -6.55
N SER A 19 -2.48 -3.07 -5.24
CA SER A 19 -3.68 -2.78 -4.45
C SER A 19 -4.36 -1.49 -4.89
N VAL A 20 -3.61 -0.41 -5.10
CA VAL A 20 -4.14 0.87 -5.59
C VAL A 20 -4.73 0.71 -7.00
N TYR A 21 -4.06 -0.03 -7.89
CA TYR A 21 -4.57 -0.28 -9.23
C TYR A 21 -5.92 -1.01 -9.22
N LYS A 22 -6.06 -2.05 -8.38
CA LYS A 22 -7.33 -2.76 -8.20
C LYS A 22 -8.42 -1.85 -7.66
N ALA A 23 -8.13 -1.06 -6.62
CA ALA A 23 -9.06 -0.07 -6.08
C ALA A 23 -9.53 0.92 -7.16
N ILE A 24 -8.61 1.44 -7.98
CA ILE A 24 -8.96 2.34 -9.08
C ILE A 24 -9.80 1.65 -10.15
N GLN A 25 -9.52 0.37 -10.46
CA GLN A 25 -10.35 -0.39 -11.41
C GLN A 25 -11.79 -0.54 -10.90
N GLU A 26 -11.97 -0.87 -9.62
CA GLU A 26 -13.30 -0.99 -9.00
C GLU A 26 -14.05 0.36 -9.07
N ILE A 27 -13.39 1.46 -8.75
CA ILE A 27 -13.98 2.81 -8.88
C ILE A 27 -14.32 3.13 -10.34
N LYS A 28 -13.51 2.71 -11.31
CA LYS A 28 -13.77 2.98 -12.73
C LYS A 28 -14.98 2.22 -13.28
N GLN A 29 -15.41 1.13 -12.66
CA GLN A 29 -16.61 0.39 -13.08
C GLN A 29 -17.90 1.16 -12.77
N GLU A 30 -17.87 2.10 -11.84
CA GLU A 30 -19.01 2.96 -11.53
C GLU A 30 -19.26 4.02 -12.61
N LYS A 31 -20.50 4.07 -13.13
CA LYS A 31 -20.88 4.95 -14.25
C LYS A 31 -21.18 6.39 -13.82
N SER A 32 -21.50 6.61 -12.55
CA SER A 32 -21.86 7.95 -12.04
C SER A 32 -20.73 8.56 -11.20
N GLY A 33 -20.56 9.88 -11.28
CA GLY A 33 -19.54 10.59 -10.47
C GLY A 33 -19.75 10.44 -8.96
N PHE A 34 -21.02 10.37 -8.52
CA PHE A 34 -21.37 10.14 -7.11
C PHE A 34 -21.08 8.69 -6.67
N GLY A 35 -21.34 7.71 -7.54
CA GLY A 35 -21.01 6.30 -7.31
C GLY A 35 -19.50 6.06 -7.21
N LYS A 36 -18.69 6.77 -8.00
CA LYS A 36 -17.22 6.72 -7.89
C LYS A 36 -16.70 7.20 -6.54
N LEU A 37 -17.25 8.32 -6.04
CA LEU A 37 -16.88 8.86 -4.74
C LEU A 37 -17.30 7.91 -3.61
N GLN A 38 -18.49 7.33 -3.73
CA GLN A 38 -19.02 6.38 -2.76
C GLN A 38 -18.19 5.08 -2.74
N ALA A 39 -17.83 4.54 -3.90
CA ALA A 39 -16.94 3.38 -4.01
C ALA A 39 -15.55 3.64 -3.41
N PHE A 40 -14.99 4.84 -3.63
CA PHE A 40 -13.72 5.22 -3.01
C PHE A 40 -13.81 5.26 -1.47
N LEU A 41 -14.88 5.85 -0.93
CA LEU A 41 -15.11 5.88 0.52
C LEU A 41 -15.32 4.48 1.09
N ILE A 42 -16.04 3.61 0.39
CA ILE A 42 -16.24 2.22 0.78
C ILE A 42 -14.90 1.47 0.78
N ILE A 43 -14.05 1.63 -0.24
CA ILE A 43 -12.74 0.98 -0.27
C ILE A 43 -11.87 1.42 0.92
N ILE A 44 -11.87 2.70 1.27
CA ILE A 44 -11.17 3.17 2.47
C ILE A 44 -11.78 2.52 3.73
N PHE A 45 -13.10 2.51 3.84
CA PHE A 45 -13.78 1.90 4.99
C PHE A 45 -13.52 0.40 5.10
N ASP A 46 -13.45 -0.30 3.97
CA ASP A 46 -13.20 -1.73 3.89
C ASP A 46 -11.75 -2.08 4.27
N ILE A 47 -10.79 -1.23 3.86
CA ILE A 47 -9.38 -1.38 4.24
C ILE A 47 -9.16 -1.18 5.75
N PHE A 48 -9.89 -0.26 6.39
CA PHE A 48 -9.61 0.15 7.76
C PHE A 48 -10.60 -0.37 8.83
N ILE A 49 -11.83 -0.73 8.46
CA ILE A 49 -12.93 -0.97 9.43
C ILE A 49 -13.72 -2.25 9.11
N GLU A 50 -14.18 -2.43 7.88
CA GLU A 50 -15.23 -3.43 7.59
C GLU A 50 -14.66 -4.83 7.25
N ASN A 51 -13.61 -4.91 6.42
CA ASN A 51 -13.00 -6.19 6.07
C ASN A 51 -11.49 -6.05 5.85
N PRO A 52 -10.71 -5.84 6.93
CA PRO A 52 -9.25 -5.65 6.85
C PRO A 52 -8.50 -6.89 6.31
N LEU A 53 -9.20 -8.02 6.17
CA LEU A 53 -8.69 -9.24 5.54
C LEU A 53 -8.96 -9.33 4.03
N SER A 54 -9.54 -8.31 3.41
CA SER A 54 -9.70 -8.27 1.96
C SER A 54 -8.31 -8.26 1.29
N GLY A 55 -8.18 -8.93 0.14
CA GLY A 55 -6.88 -9.06 -0.54
C GLY A 55 -6.27 -7.72 -0.94
N ILE A 56 -7.10 -6.68 -1.15
CA ILE A 56 -6.66 -5.31 -1.44
C ILE A 56 -6.11 -4.66 -0.18
N ALA A 57 -6.82 -4.77 0.94
CA ALA A 57 -6.42 -4.21 2.24
C ALA A 57 -5.13 -4.83 2.76
N ILE A 58 -5.04 -6.16 2.78
CA ILE A 58 -3.83 -6.88 3.21
C ILE A 58 -2.64 -6.47 2.32
N GLY A 59 -2.82 -6.50 0.99
CA GLY A 59 -1.76 -6.12 0.05
C GLY A 59 -1.29 -4.68 0.26
N PHE A 60 -2.22 -3.76 0.51
CA PHE A 60 -1.90 -2.36 0.77
C PHE A 60 -1.16 -2.18 2.10
N LEU A 61 -1.65 -2.79 3.18
CA LEU A 61 -1.05 -2.72 4.51
C LEU A 61 0.35 -3.33 4.53
N PHE A 62 0.53 -4.53 3.97
CA PHE A 62 1.85 -5.14 3.84
C PHE A 62 2.78 -4.31 2.97
N GLY A 63 2.29 -3.76 1.87
CA GLY A 63 3.04 -2.85 1.01
C GLY A 63 3.54 -1.63 1.78
N MET A 64 2.66 -0.98 2.53
CA MET A 64 3.00 0.19 3.36
C MET A 64 3.99 -0.14 4.49
N VAL A 65 3.82 -1.27 5.18
CA VAL A 65 4.77 -1.71 6.22
C VAL A 65 6.14 -2.03 5.61
N SER A 66 6.17 -2.70 4.45
CA SER A 66 7.40 -3.00 3.72
C SER A 66 8.12 -1.73 3.26
N LEU A 67 7.37 -0.73 2.75
CA LEU A 67 7.92 0.59 2.40
C LEU A 67 8.50 1.29 3.63
N ALA A 68 7.77 1.31 4.75
CA ALA A 68 8.21 1.94 5.98
C ALA A 68 9.50 1.28 6.50
N ALA A 69 9.58 -0.05 6.51
CA ALA A 69 10.78 -0.78 6.87
C ALA A 69 11.97 -0.43 5.94
N GLY A 70 11.74 -0.43 4.62
CA GLY A 70 12.76 -0.03 3.64
C GLY A 70 13.28 1.39 3.85
N LEU A 71 12.39 2.34 4.16
CA LEU A 71 12.75 3.73 4.48
C LEU A 71 13.51 3.85 5.80
N ILE A 72 13.12 3.09 6.84
CA ILE A 72 13.87 3.05 8.11
C ILE A 72 15.29 2.55 7.88
N PHE A 73 15.47 1.45 7.14
CA PHE A 73 16.80 0.95 6.81
C PHE A 73 17.61 1.96 5.98
N LEU A 74 16.97 2.67 5.05
CA LEU A 74 17.63 3.74 4.30
C LEU A 74 18.09 4.88 5.21
N LEU A 75 17.25 5.32 6.14
CA LEU A 75 17.61 6.36 7.12
C LEU A 75 18.77 5.91 8.00
N LEU A 76 18.76 4.66 8.47
CA LEU A 76 19.86 4.12 9.28
C LEU A 76 21.20 4.14 8.53
N VAL A 77 21.20 3.80 7.23
CA VAL A 77 22.39 3.96 6.36
C VAL A 77 22.81 5.42 6.26
N ILE A 78 21.87 6.33 6.00
CA ILE A 78 22.18 7.76 5.78
C ILE A 78 22.79 8.41 7.02
N PHE A 79 22.34 8.02 8.22
CA PHE A 79 22.84 8.56 9.47
C PHE A 79 24.05 7.80 10.04
N ASP A 80 24.64 6.87 9.29
CA ASP A 80 25.73 5.99 9.75
C ASP A 80 25.41 5.32 11.11
N ILE A 81 24.12 5.04 11.36
CA ILE A 81 23.69 4.34 12.57
C ILE A 81 23.96 2.85 12.35
N PRO A 82 24.74 2.18 13.22
CA PRO A 82 24.99 0.75 13.09
C PRO A 82 23.68 -0.03 13.20
N VAL A 83 23.51 -0.99 12.28
CA VAL A 83 22.33 -1.87 12.14
C VAL A 83 22.76 -3.32 12.30
#